data_AF-A0A956I5A2-F1
#
_entry.id   AF-A0A956I5A2-F1
#
_cell.length_a   1.000
_cell.length_b   1.000
_cell.length_c   1.000
_cell.angle_alpha   90.00
_cell.angle_beta   90.00
_cell.angle_gamma   90.00
#
_symmetry.space_group_name_H-M   'P 1'
#
loop_
_entity.id
_entity.type
_entity.pdbx_description
1 polymer ?
#
loop_
_entity_poly.entity_id
_entity_poly.type
_entity_poly.pdbx_seq_one_letter_code
_entity_poly.pdbx_strand_id
1 'polypeptide(L)'
;GRAATEGSLLDIGRRVRTCRGSAPGMGSPRKRILYWGPDYACFEGLVRSIAGSRPTPVVEEGLELSHPRAEITFCPSFNARTVLARLDERFVHLLVLDLRCPNGAALDDRIAAARELVRALDDVDDMEARYGFHRILVLVGGADEERIDRLLVELGGYGIRHVHKDRGGDAAFGPAVLERALSLMLDREPARTALCAAGGGITGIFFELGAFKCLEDCLGDGAIHDFDMYFGISAGAVVTSVIANGFSADEMMAALAGAEGGRIPPLDFSLLKLGHLNLPDYARRAGELVGKALSSLSDLAAGRGRPTLDGAFLELTAAAGAPFRSDRYEEMLRAILESPGATNRFDELPKELYIGASNQDSRQHVLFGPGGETPISRAVQASLSINPAFSGVEIDGVWYEDGAVTRTSNFTEAIHRGAGLVLVVDPFVPYVSQRPGFANRRGMLFNIDQDVRCLSYTRFENARQWALRRHPEVSSYTFLPNNRLRRELSVNPMDHRPFLSIFKGAYLGTLRRILQIEHRLRGDLAVQGIELRTERAQAIAERLEATTTPRLEDFFVDGRLDIRTPPLARSRRAVARGATTAVRA
;
A
#
# COMPACT_ATOMS: atom_id res chain seq x y z
N GLY A 1 -34.01 19.17 -30.20
CA GLY A 1 -32.99 18.76 -31.19
C GLY A 1 -31.64 18.99 -30.55
N ARG A 2 -30.84 17.94 -30.32
CA ARG A 2 -29.88 17.28 -31.25
C ARG A 2 -28.62 18.14 -31.53
N ALA A 3 -27.47 17.47 -31.38
CA ALA A 3 -26.04 17.85 -31.55
C ALA A 3 -25.40 18.48 -30.28
N ALA A 4 -24.46 17.90 -29.50
CA ALA A 4 -23.39 16.89 -29.69
C ALA A 4 -22.44 17.26 -30.86
N THR A 5 -21.11 17.32 -30.78
CA THR A 5 -20.08 16.86 -29.82
C THR A 5 -18.73 17.41 -30.34
N GLU A 6 -17.65 17.25 -29.55
CA GLU A 6 -16.23 17.24 -29.95
C GLU A 6 -15.44 18.56 -30.07
N GLY A 7 -14.32 18.61 -29.34
CA GLY A 7 -13.13 19.34 -29.76
C GLY A 7 -12.35 20.04 -28.64
N SER A 8 -11.23 19.42 -28.23
CA SER A 8 -10.03 20.05 -27.62
C SER A 8 -9.68 19.64 -26.17
N LEU A 9 -9.27 18.38 -26.01
CA LEU A 9 -8.42 17.90 -24.90
C LEU A 9 -7.20 17.21 -25.53
N LEU A 10 -6.23 18.00 -26.01
CA LEU A 10 -4.94 17.50 -26.49
C LEU A 10 -3.91 18.63 -26.37
N ASP A 11 -3.35 18.82 -25.18
CA ASP A 11 -1.95 19.23 -25.03
C ASP A 11 -1.43 18.90 -23.63
N ILE A 12 -1.05 17.63 -23.42
CA ILE A 12 -0.18 17.25 -22.30
C ILE A 12 1.07 16.64 -22.94
N GLY A 13 2.11 17.46 -23.00
CA GLY A 13 3.42 17.11 -23.53
C GLY A 13 3.95 15.82 -22.92
N ARG A 14 3.95 14.74 -23.71
CA ARG A 14 4.74 13.53 -23.47
C ARG A 14 6.22 13.91 -23.44
N ARG A 15 6.78 14.12 -22.25
CA ARG A 15 8.21 13.97 -22.04
C ARG A 15 8.52 12.48 -22.16
N VAL A 16 8.91 12.06 -23.35
CA VAL A 16 9.57 10.78 -23.60
C VAL A 16 10.87 10.78 -22.78
N ARG A 17 10.84 10.17 -21.59
CA ARG A 17 12.07 9.71 -20.95
C ARG A 17 12.55 8.55 -21.82
N THR A 18 13.55 8.80 -22.65
CA THR A 18 14.34 7.75 -23.26
C THR A 18 14.92 6.90 -22.13
N CYS A 19 14.44 5.67 -21.98
CA CYS A 19 15.02 4.67 -21.10
C CYS A 19 16.52 4.60 -21.41
N ARG A 20 17.34 5.09 -20.47
CA ARG A 20 18.78 4.88 -20.54
C ARG A 20 19.01 3.38 -20.58
N GLY A 21 19.84 2.95 -21.52
CA GLY A 21 20.29 1.58 -21.62
C GLY A 21 20.74 1.03 -20.27
N SER A 22 20.56 -0.27 -20.13
CA SER A 22 21.14 -1.11 -19.07
C SER A 22 22.46 -0.52 -18.56
N ALA A 23 22.54 -0.31 -17.25
CA ALA A 23 23.79 0.06 -16.60
C ALA A 23 24.88 -0.95 -17.01
N PRO A 24 26.06 -0.50 -17.45
CA PRO A 24 27.12 -1.40 -17.89
C PRO A 24 27.63 -2.19 -16.69
N GLY A 25 27.31 -3.48 -16.62
CA GLY A 25 27.82 -4.40 -15.59
C GLY A 25 26.83 -5.43 -15.05
N MET A 26 25.52 -5.34 -15.31
CA MET A 26 24.58 -6.39 -14.92
C MET A 26 24.45 -7.45 -16.02
N GLY A 27 24.70 -8.72 -15.69
CA GLY A 27 24.48 -9.85 -16.59
C GLY A 27 23.03 -9.92 -17.08
N SER A 28 22.78 -10.73 -18.12
CA SER A 28 21.44 -10.92 -18.69
C SER A 28 20.42 -11.28 -17.59
N PRO A 29 19.22 -10.65 -17.56
CA PRO A 29 18.26 -10.89 -16.49
C PRO A 29 17.81 -12.36 -16.48
N ARG A 30 17.81 -12.99 -15.31
CA ARG A 30 17.33 -14.36 -15.13
C ARG A 30 15.81 -14.40 -14.96
N LYS A 31 15.13 -15.19 -15.77
CA LYS A 31 13.68 -15.33 -15.82
C LYS A 31 13.26 -16.78 -15.64
N ARG A 32 12.12 -17.00 -14.99
CA ARG A 32 11.58 -18.35 -14.74
C ARG A 32 10.20 -18.48 -15.35
N ILE A 33 10.03 -19.49 -16.20
CA ILE A 33 8.77 -19.86 -16.81
C ILE A 33 8.33 -21.19 -16.21
N LEU A 34 7.20 -21.20 -15.51
CA LEU A 34 6.56 -22.44 -15.07
C LEU A 34 5.68 -22.92 -16.22
N TYR A 35 5.96 -24.10 -16.75
CA TYR A 35 5.18 -24.69 -17.84
C TYR A 35 4.24 -25.75 -17.25
N TRP A 36 2.96 -25.65 -17.56
CA TRP A 36 1.97 -26.68 -17.28
C TRP A 36 1.44 -27.28 -18.58
N GLY A 37 1.80 -28.54 -18.84
CA GLY A 37 1.51 -29.26 -20.09
C GLY A 37 0.88 -30.64 -19.87
N PRO A 38 0.49 -31.34 -20.96
CA PRO A 38 -0.06 -32.69 -20.88
C PRO A 38 1.01 -33.71 -20.44
N ASP A 39 2.20 -33.63 -21.03
CA ASP A 39 3.30 -34.53 -20.76
C ASP A 39 4.65 -33.90 -21.13
N TYR A 40 5.73 -34.62 -20.83
CA TYR A 40 7.09 -34.20 -21.13
C TYR A 40 7.38 -34.18 -22.63
N ALA A 41 6.75 -35.03 -23.44
CA ALA A 41 6.98 -35.06 -24.88
C ALA A 41 6.47 -33.78 -25.56
N CYS A 42 5.32 -33.26 -25.14
CA CYS A 42 4.78 -31.98 -25.59
C CYS A 42 5.68 -30.81 -25.19
N PHE A 43 6.14 -30.80 -23.93
CA PHE A 43 7.12 -29.81 -23.46
C PHE A 43 8.41 -29.85 -24.28
N GLU A 44 8.98 -31.04 -24.49
CA GLU A 44 10.19 -31.22 -25.27
C GLU A 44 10.01 -30.76 -26.72
N GLY A 45 8.85 -31.05 -27.32
CA GLY A 45 8.49 -30.56 -28.65
C GLY A 45 8.47 -29.04 -28.74
N LEU A 46 7.85 -28.37 -27.76
CA LEU A 46 7.86 -26.91 -27.65
C LEU A 46 9.30 -26.38 -27.56
N VAL A 47 10.11 -26.90 -26.64
CA VAL A 47 11.49 -26.44 -26.44
C VAL A 47 12.36 -26.68 -27.68
N ARG A 48 12.23 -27.85 -28.33
CA ARG A 48 12.95 -28.14 -29.59
C ARG A 48 12.58 -27.13 -30.68
N SER A 49 11.31 -26.76 -30.79
CA SER A 49 10.87 -25.75 -31.76
C SER A 49 11.45 -24.36 -31.45
N ILE A 50 11.65 -24.02 -30.18
CA ILE A 50 12.30 -22.77 -29.75
C ILE A 50 13.80 -22.76 -30.09
N ALA A 51 14.53 -23.82 -29.74
CA ALA A 51 15.99 -23.85 -29.77
C ALA A 51 16.60 -24.23 -31.14
N GLY A 52 15.81 -24.69 -32.11
CA GLY A 52 16.27 -25.07 -33.45
C GLY A 52 17.18 -26.31 -33.50
N SER A 53 17.75 -26.79 -32.39
CA SER A 53 18.35 -28.12 -32.21
C SER A 53 18.71 -28.38 -30.74
N ARG A 54 18.87 -29.67 -30.40
CA ARG A 54 18.82 -30.36 -29.10
C ARG A 54 18.97 -29.52 -27.80
N PRO A 55 18.04 -29.66 -26.84
CA PRO A 55 18.17 -29.04 -25.52
C PRO A 55 19.38 -29.58 -24.75
N THR A 56 20.08 -28.70 -24.03
CA THR A 56 21.12 -29.07 -23.07
C THR A 56 20.50 -29.82 -21.88
N PRO A 57 21.09 -30.91 -21.35
CA PRO A 57 20.41 -31.73 -20.35
C PRO A 57 20.15 -31.01 -19.03
N VAL A 58 19.00 -31.39 -18.47
CA VAL A 58 18.36 -31.08 -17.19
C VAL A 58 19.33 -30.91 -16.02
N VAL A 59 19.31 -29.72 -15.40
CA VAL A 59 19.61 -29.58 -13.98
C VAL A 59 18.32 -29.94 -13.22
N GLU A 60 18.39 -30.49 -12.01
CA GLU A 60 17.21 -30.91 -11.19
C GLU A 60 16.05 -29.87 -11.10
N GLU A 61 16.29 -28.61 -11.44
CA GLU A 61 15.35 -27.49 -11.35
C GLU A 61 14.65 -27.06 -12.66
N GLY A 62 15.07 -27.53 -13.84
CA GLY A 62 14.47 -27.13 -15.11
C GLY A 62 15.41 -27.17 -16.32
N LEU A 63 14.94 -26.61 -17.44
CA LEU A 63 15.69 -26.46 -18.68
C LEU A 63 16.14 -25.01 -18.85
N GLU A 64 17.43 -24.79 -18.99
CA GLU A 64 18.00 -23.46 -19.21
C GLU A 64 18.07 -23.14 -20.71
N LEU A 65 17.62 -21.94 -21.07
CA LEU A 65 17.65 -21.39 -22.41
C LEU A 65 18.31 -20.01 -22.35
N SER A 66 19.45 -19.86 -23.02
CA SER A 66 20.12 -18.58 -23.17
C SER A 66 19.52 -17.81 -24.35
N HIS A 67 19.06 -16.60 -24.11
CA HIS A 67 18.56 -15.69 -25.12
C HIS A 67 19.29 -14.34 -25.02
N PRO A 68 19.54 -13.60 -26.12
CA PRO A 68 20.23 -12.30 -26.07
C PRO A 68 19.61 -11.29 -25.09
N ARG A 69 18.32 -11.45 -24.78
CA ARG A 69 17.56 -10.56 -23.88
C ARG A 69 17.49 -11.04 -22.43
N ALA A 70 17.67 -12.34 -22.17
CA ALA A 70 17.50 -12.95 -20.84
C ALA A 70 18.04 -14.38 -20.75
N GLU A 71 18.45 -14.79 -19.56
CA GLU A 71 18.63 -16.22 -19.22
C GLU A 71 17.29 -16.77 -18.73
N ILE A 72 16.77 -17.83 -19.35
CA ILE A 72 15.43 -18.36 -19.05
C ILE A 72 15.55 -19.76 -18.48
N THR A 73 14.93 -20.01 -17.35
CA THR A 73 14.74 -21.35 -16.78
C THR A 73 13.30 -21.79 -16.98
N PHE A 74 13.08 -22.80 -17.80
CA PHE A 74 11.80 -23.48 -17.96
C PHE A 74 11.65 -24.58 -16.91
N CYS A 75 10.63 -24.46 -16.08
CA CYS A 75 10.29 -25.42 -15.04
C CYS A 75 9.04 -26.20 -15.50
N PRO A 76 9.16 -27.38 -16.14
CA PRO A 76 7.99 -28.15 -16.53
C PRO A 76 7.30 -28.76 -15.30
N SER A 77 5.98 -28.79 -15.36
CA SER A 77 5.09 -29.50 -14.45
C SER A 77 3.92 -30.06 -15.25
N PHE A 78 3.46 -31.24 -14.85
CA PHE A 78 2.35 -31.93 -15.52
C PHE A 78 1.17 -32.18 -14.56
N ASN A 79 1.28 -31.64 -13.34
CA ASN A 79 0.29 -31.79 -12.27
C ASN A 79 -0.01 -30.43 -11.66
N ALA A 80 -1.30 -30.11 -11.51
CA ALA A 80 -1.77 -28.87 -10.92
C ALA A 80 -1.26 -28.67 -9.49
N ARG A 81 -1.21 -29.73 -8.67
CA ARG A 81 -0.71 -29.61 -7.27
C ARG A 81 0.75 -29.17 -7.23
N THR A 82 1.58 -29.71 -8.13
CA THR A 82 2.99 -29.34 -8.25
C THR A 82 3.17 -27.92 -8.77
N VAL A 83 2.27 -27.43 -9.63
CA VAL A 83 2.25 -26.03 -10.06
C VAL A 83 2.00 -25.12 -8.86
N LEU A 84 0.95 -25.39 -8.08
CA LEU A 84 0.60 -24.60 -6.90
C LEU A 84 1.73 -24.57 -5.88
N ALA A 85 2.28 -25.73 -5.51
CA ALA A 85 3.41 -25.80 -4.57
C ALA A 85 4.63 -25.00 -5.04
N ARG A 86 4.95 -25.01 -6.34
CA ARG A 86 6.07 -24.22 -6.89
C ARG A 86 5.80 -22.71 -6.86
N LEU A 87 4.56 -22.31 -7.05
CA LEU A 87 4.16 -20.89 -6.99
C LEU A 87 4.20 -20.35 -5.55
N ASP A 88 3.99 -21.21 -4.55
CA ASP A 88 4.06 -20.86 -3.12
C ASP A 88 5.49 -20.75 -2.58
N GLU A 89 6.47 -21.37 -3.26
CA GLU A 89 7.86 -21.41 -2.80
C GLU A 89 8.79 -20.47 -3.58
N ARG A 90 8.43 -20.13 -4.83
CA ARG A 90 9.37 -19.47 -5.76
C ARG A 90 8.66 -18.41 -6.60
N PHE A 91 9.38 -17.33 -6.87
CA PHE A 91 8.92 -16.33 -7.83
C PHE A 91 8.95 -16.88 -9.26
N VAL A 92 7.78 -16.92 -9.90
CA VAL A 92 7.59 -17.32 -11.28
C VAL A 92 7.17 -16.12 -12.11
N HIS A 93 7.95 -15.80 -13.14
CA HIS A 93 7.73 -14.63 -13.99
C HIS A 93 6.57 -14.83 -14.95
N LEU A 94 6.40 -16.05 -15.45
CA LEU A 94 5.33 -16.43 -16.37
C LEU A 94 4.88 -17.87 -16.12
N LEU A 95 3.57 -18.09 -16.08
CA LEU A 95 2.95 -19.41 -16.13
C LEU A 95 2.46 -19.67 -17.55
N VAL A 96 2.96 -20.71 -18.20
CA VAL A 96 2.51 -21.15 -19.52
C VAL A 96 1.55 -22.32 -19.34
N LEU A 97 0.30 -22.15 -19.75
CA LEU A 97 -0.71 -23.22 -19.76
C LEU A 97 -0.81 -23.77 -21.17
N ASP A 98 -0.24 -24.95 -21.41
CA ASP A 98 -0.34 -25.61 -22.71
C ASP A 98 -1.59 -26.50 -22.76
N LEU A 99 -2.58 -26.04 -23.52
CA LEU A 99 -3.85 -26.73 -23.76
C LEU A 99 -3.88 -27.41 -25.14
N ARG A 100 -2.75 -27.42 -25.86
CA ARG A 100 -2.67 -28.10 -27.15
C ARG A 100 -2.77 -29.61 -26.92
N CYS A 101 -3.65 -30.25 -27.69
CA CYS A 101 -3.84 -31.69 -27.65
C CYS A 101 -3.63 -32.29 -29.06
N PRO A 102 -2.83 -33.35 -29.20
CA PRO A 102 -2.67 -34.04 -30.48
C PRO A 102 -3.92 -34.85 -30.91
N ASN A 103 -4.79 -35.25 -29.95
CA ASN A 103 -6.01 -36.03 -30.20
C ASN A 103 -7.26 -35.41 -29.53
N GLY A 104 -8.43 -35.47 -30.18
CA GLY A 104 -9.65 -34.73 -29.78
C GLY A 104 -10.33 -35.16 -28.47
N ALA A 105 -10.32 -36.45 -28.10
CA ALA A 105 -10.94 -36.92 -26.84
C ALA A 105 -10.15 -36.48 -25.59
N ALA A 106 -8.85 -36.22 -25.73
CA ALA A 106 -8.00 -35.73 -24.64
C ALA A 106 -8.17 -34.23 -24.35
N LEU A 107 -8.87 -33.50 -25.22
CA LEU A 107 -9.11 -32.06 -25.04
C LEU A 107 -10.03 -31.78 -23.85
N ASP A 108 -11.04 -32.62 -23.62
CA ASP A 108 -12.04 -32.39 -22.56
C ASP A 108 -11.45 -32.55 -21.17
N ASP A 109 -10.67 -33.62 -20.96
CA ASP A 109 -9.92 -33.84 -19.74
C ASP A 109 -8.92 -32.71 -19.50
N ARG A 110 -8.31 -32.19 -20.57
CA ARG A 110 -7.36 -31.08 -20.48
C ARG A 110 -8.03 -29.78 -20.08
N ILE A 111 -9.18 -29.47 -20.68
CA ILE A 111 -9.99 -28.30 -20.32
C ILE A 111 -10.46 -28.43 -18.87
N ALA A 112 -10.90 -29.61 -18.45
CA ALA A 112 -11.30 -29.85 -17.06
C ALA A 112 -10.14 -29.61 -16.09
N ALA A 113 -8.96 -30.18 -16.36
CA ALA A 113 -7.78 -29.97 -15.53
C ALA A 113 -7.31 -28.50 -15.51
N ALA A 114 -7.42 -27.79 -16.64
CA ALA A 114 -7.11 -26.37 -16.71
C ALA A 114 -8.09 -25.54 -15.86
N ARG A 115 -9.39 -25.86 -15.88
CA ARG A 115 -10.40 -25.23 -15.03
C ARG A 115 -10.10 -25.46 -13.55
N GLU A 116 -9.74 -26.68 -13.17
CA GLU A 116 -9.36 -26.97 -11.77
C GLU A 116 -8.15 -26.15 -11.33
N LEU A 117 -7.11 -26.09 -12.16
CA LEU A 117 -5.92 -25.28 -11.87
C LEU A 117 -6.26 -23.78 -11.78
N VAL A 118 -6.99 -23.22 -12.74
CA VAL A 118 -7.35 -21.80 -12.74
C VAL A 118 -8.25 -21.45 -11.54
N ARG A 119 -9.18 -22.33 -11.17
CA ARG A 119 -10.00 -22.16 -9.97
C ARG A 119 -9.14 -22.19 -8.71
N ALA A 120 -8.22 -23.14 -8.58
CA ALA A 120 -7.31 -23.20 -7.43
C ALA A 120 -6.38 -21.97 -7.34
N LEU A 121 -6.03 -21.37 -8.48
CA LEU A 121 -5.26 -20.11 -8.51
C LEU A 121 -6.10 -18.88 -8.16
N ASP A 122 -7.42 -18.93 -8.34
CA ASP A 122 -8.37 -17.83 -8.03
C ASP A 122 -8.90 -17.92 -6.58
N ASP A 123 -9.08 -19.15 -6.08
CA ASP A 123 -9.62 -19.50 -4.76
C ASP A 123 -8.51 -19.55 -3.70
N VAL A 124 -7.95 -18.37 -3.40
CA VAL A 124 -6.96 -18.19 -2.34
C VAL A 124 -7.50 -17.26 -1.26
N ASP A 125 -7.31 -17.64 0.01
CA ASP A 125 -7.76 -16.86 1.17
C ASP A 125 -7.06 -15.50 1.25
N ASP A 126 -5.76 -15.45 0.98
CA ASP A 126 -4.97 -14.22 0.93
C ASP A 126 -4.76 -13.78 -0.52
N MET A 127 -5.45 -12.70 -0.91
CA MET A 127 -5.29 -12.12 -2.26
C MET A 127 -3.87 -11.66 -2.57
N GLU A 128 -3.04 -11.38 -1.57
CA GLU A 128 -1.62 -11.05 -1.77
C GLU A 128 -0.76 -12.27 -2.07
N ALA A 129 -1.26 -13.49 -1.78
CA ALA A 129 -0.67 -14.75 -2.19
C ALA A 129 -1.17 -15.21 -3.57
N ARG A 130 -2.23 -14.58 -4.10
CA ARG A 130 -2.78 -14.90 -5.42
C ARG A 130 -1.81 -14.65 -6.57
N TYR A 131 -1.54 -15.65 -7.39
CA TYR A 131 -0.74 -15.47 -8.61
C TYR A 131 -1.39 -14.43 -9.55
N GLY A 132 -0.58 -13.59 -10.19
CA GLY A 132 -1.09 -12.55 -11.10
C GLY A 132 -1.53 -13.18 -12.43
N PHE A 133 -2.83 -13.16 -12.74
CA PHE A 133 -3.36 -13.83 -13.95
C PHE A 133 -2.93 -13.16 -15.26
N HIS A 134 -2.49 -11.89 -15.16
CA HIS A 134 -1.82 -11.18 -16.25
C HIS A 134 -0.44 -11.78 -16.60
N ARG A 135 0.12 -12.68 -15.78
CA ARG A 135 1.36 -13.43 -16.03
C ARG A 135 1.09 -14.85 -16.54
N ILE A 136 -0.13 -15.12 -17.04
CA ILE A 136 -0.50 -16.42 -17.61
C ILE A 136 -0.55 -16.31 -19.12
N LEU A 137 0.22 -17.15 -19.81
CA LEU A 137 0.17 -17.34 -21.26
C LEU A 137 -0.47 -18.69 -21.57
N VAL A 138 -1.59 -18.69 -22.28
CA VAL A 138 -2.30 -19.90 -22.68
C VAL A 138 -1.93 -20.28 -24.11
N LEU A 139 -1.50 -21.51 -24.33
CA LEU A 139 -1.26 -22.07 -25.66
C LEU A 139 -2.46 -22.93 -26.03
N VAL A 140 -3.07 -22.67 -27.18
CA VAL A 140 -4.20 -23.44 -27.70
C VAL A 140 -3.91 -23.94 -29.10
N GLY A 141 -4.53 -25.03 -29.52
CA GLY A 141 -4.35 -25.63 -30.84
C GLY A 141 -5.35 -26.75 -31.06
N GLY A 142 -5.60 -27.12 -32.32
CA GLY A 142 -6.57 -28.15 -32.70
C GLY A 142 -7.71 -27.63 -33.58
N ALA A 143 -8.57 -28.54 -34.04
CA ALA A 143 -9.59 -28.29 -35.07
C ALA A 143 -10.95 -27.80 -34.53
N ASP A 144 -11.21 -27.90 -33.22
CA ASP A 144 -12.49 -27.52 -32.60
C ASP A 144 -12.46 -26.05 -32.14
N GLU A 145 -12.65 -25.13 -33.08
CA GLU A 145 -12.56 -23.69 -32.84
C GLU A 145 -13.64 -23.17 -31.88
N GLU A 146 -14.88 -23.66 -32.00
CA GLU A 146 -16.00 -23.20 -31.16
C GLU A 146 -15.78 -23.52 -29.68
N ARG A 147 -15.21 -24.70 -29.40
CA ARG A 147 -14.92 -25.11 -28.02
C ARG A 147 -13.77 -24.34 -27.41
N ILE A 148 -12.73 -24.08 -28.21
CA ILE A 148 -11.61 -23.21 -27.79
C ILE A 148 -12.13 -21.80 -27.54
N ASP A 149 -12.94 -21.22 -28.41
CA ASP A 149 -13.47 -19.87 -28.24
C ASP A 149 -14.29 -19.72 -26.95
N ARG A 150 -15.16 -20.69 -26.64
CA ARG A 150 -15.90 -20.70 -25.36
C ARG A 150 -14.97 -20.75 -24.15
N LEU A 151 -13.90 -21.55 -24.21
CA LEU A 151 -12.89 -21.60 -23.16
C LEU A 151 -12.14 -20.28 -23.04
N LEU A 152 -11.77 -19.63 -24.16
CA LEU A 152 -11.06 -18.35 -24.13
C LEU A 152 -11.92 -17.25 -23.50
N VAL A 153 -13.24 -17.24 -23.77
CA VAL A 153 -14.18 -16.34 -23.08
C VAL A 153 -14.21 -16.61 -21.58
N GLU A 154 -14.29 -17.88 -21.18
CA GLU A 154 -14.26 -18.29 -19.77
C GLU A 154 -12.96 -17.86 -19.07
N LEU A 155 -11.79 -18.16 -19.65
CA LEU A 155 -10.47 -17.76 -19.13
C LEU A 155 -10.32 -16.23 -19.10
N GLY A 156 -10.90 -15.53 -20.08
CA GLY A 156 -11.00 -14.07 -20.08
C GLY A 156 -11.80 -13.53 -18.91
N GLY A 157 -12.86 -14.24 -18.48
CA GLY A 157 -13.64 -13.92 -17.27
C GLY A 157 -12.83 -14.01 -15.98
N TYR A 158 -11.82 -14.88 -15.93
CA TYR A 158 -10.85 -14.95 -14.84
C TYR A 158 -9.74 -13.88 -14.93
N GLY A 159 -9.68 -13.10 -16.01
CA GLY A 159 -8.67 -12.08 -16.23
C GLY A 159 -7.39 -12.59 -16.92
N ILE A 160 -7.41 -13.78 -17.51
CA ILE A 160 -6.31 -14.29 -18.35
C ILE A 160 -6.42 -13.65 -19.74
N ARG A 161 -5.41 -12.87 -20.12
CA ARG A 161 -5.46 -12.00 -21.31
C ARG A 161 -4.52 -12.43 -22.44
N HIS A 162 -3.62 -13.38 -22.18
CA HIS A 162 -2.57 -13.74 -23.14
C HIS A 162 -2.78 -15.16 -23.65
N VAL A 163 -3.06 -15.25 -24.93
CA VAL A 163 -3.31 -16.51 -25.64
C VAL A 163 -2.45 -16.54 -26.89
N HIS A 164 -1.88 -17.70 -27.20
CA HIS A 164 -1.20 -17.95 -28.46
C HIS A 164 -1.77 -19.21 -29.11
N LYS A 165 -2.29 -19.09 -30.34
CA LYS A 165 -2.94 -20.18 -31.08
C LYS A 165 -1.96 -20.81 -32.05
N ASP A 166 -1.76 -22.12 -31.91
CA ASP A 166 -1.06 -22.98 -32.86
C ASP A 166 -1.97 -23.21 -34.08
N ARG A 167 -1.49 -22.82 -35.26
CA ARG A 167 -2.23 -22.96 -36.52
C ARG A 167 -1.90 -24.26 -37.26
N GLY A 168 -1.05 -25.12 -36.68
CA GLY A 168 -0.63 -26.40 -37.25
C GLY A 168 0.48 -26.24 -38.29
N GLY A 169 1.53 -27.06 -38.18
CA GLY A 169 2.63 -27.11 -39.16
C GLY A 169 3.56 -25.90 -39.18
N ASP A 170 3.44 -24.98 -38.23
CA ASP A 170 4.23 -23.75 -38.19
C ASP A 170 5.56 -23.95 -37.43
N ALA A 171 6.66 -24.05 -38.18
CA ALA A 171 8.01 -24.08 -37.60
C ALA A 171 8.34 -22.82 -36.78
N ALA A 172 7.60 -21.72 -36.97
CA ALA A 172 7.76 -20.48 -36.23
C ALA A 172 6.96 -20.44 -34.91
N PHE A 173 6.15 -21.46 -34.59
CA PHE A 173 5.33 -21.47 -33.36
C PHE A 173 6.20 -21.32 -32.10
N GLY A 174 7.23 -22.15 -31.94
CA GLY A 174 8.13 -22.09 -30.79
C GLY A 174 8.78 -20.71 -30.62
N PRO A 175 9.49 -20.20 -31.64
CA PRO A 175 10.07 -18.86 -31.60
C PRO A 175 9.04 -17.76 -31.28
N ALA A 176 7.82 -17.83 -31.83
CA ALA A 176 6.76 -16.87 -31.53
C ALA A 176 6.27 -16.94 -30.08
N VAL A 177 6.16 -18.15 -29.50
CA VAL A 177 5.84 -18.34 -28.09
C VAL A 177 6.94 -17.76 -27.20
N LEU A 178 8.21 -18.00 -27.54
CA LEU A 178 9.34 -17.45 -26.78
C LEU A 178 9.36 -15.92 -26.82
N GLU A 179 9.22 -15.31 -28.00
CA GLU A 179 9.16 -13.85 -28.13
C GLU A 179 7.98 -13.26 -27.37
N ARG A 180 6.82 -13.92 -27.40
CA ARG A 180 5.66 -13.49 -26.61
C ARG A 180 5.93 -13.59 -25.11
N ALA A 181 6.53 -14.68 -24.65
CA ALA A 181 6.90 -14.87 -23.25
C ALA A 181 7.92 -13.81 -22.79
N LEU A 182 8.96 -13.56 -23.59
CA LEU A 182 9.95 -12.52 -23.34
C LEU A 182 9.29 -11.14 -23.25
N SER A 183 8.37 -10.83 -24.16
CA SER A 183 7.68 -9.54 -24.15
C SER A 183 6.85 -9.35 -22.88
N LEU A 184 6.11 -10.37 -22.44
CA LEU A 184 5.35 -10.34 -21.20
C LEU A 184 6.24 -10.16 -19.94
N MET A 185 7.47 -10.67 -19.97
CA MET A 185 8.40 -10.64 -18.83
C MET A 185 9.35 -9.43 -18.82
N LEU A 186 9.66 -8.84 -19.98
CA LEU A 186 10.73 -7.85 -20.15
C LEU A 186 10.25 -6.49 -20.67
N ASP A 187 9.19 -6.44 -21.49
CA ASP A 187 8.76 -5.19 -22.16
C ASP A 187 7.81 -4.34 -21.30
N ARG A 188 7.69 -4.68 -20.02
CA ARG A 188 6.86 -3.90 -19.09
C ARG A 188 7.69 -2.74 -18.59
N GLU A 189 7.30 -1.52 -18.98
CA GLU A 189 7.80 -0.31 -18.34
C GLU A 189 7.62 -0.44 -16.82
N PRO A 190 8.64 -0.11 -16.01
CA PRO A 190 8.50 -0.10 -14.56
C PRO A 190 7.34 0.80 -14.18
N ALA A 191 6.28 0.18 -13.67
CA ALA A 191 5.13 0.91 -13.17
C ALA A 191 5.57 1.75 -11.96
N ARG A 192 4.83 2.82 -11.65
CA ARG A 192 5.18 3.65 -10.51
C ARG A 192 5.09 2.85 -9.21
N THR A 193 5.90 3.20 -8.24
CA THR A 193 5.83 2.62 -6.90
C THR A 193 5.08 3.55 -5.96
N ALA A 194 4.27 2.99 -5.05
CA ALA A 194 3.53 3.76 -4.07
C ALA A 194 3.63 3.21 -2.65
N LEU A 195 3.71 4.13 -1.69
CA LEU A 195 3.67 3.85 -0.26
C LEU A 195 2.42 4.49 0.34
N CYS A 196 1.53 3.70 0.92
CA CYS A 196 0.26 4.15 1.47
C CYS A 196 0.20 3.87 2.97
N ALA A 197 0.03 4.91 3.78
CA ALA A 197 -0.18 4.80 5.23
C ALA A 197 -1.62 5.22 5.58
N ALA A 198 -2.33 4.35 6.29
CA ALA A 198 -3.71 4.55 6.68
C ALA A 198 -3.84 5.46 7.92
N GLY A 199 -5.07 5.65 8.39
CA GLY A 199 -5.31 6.31 9.68
C GLY A 199 -4.96 5.43 10.87
N GLY A 200 -5.12 5.96 12.09
CA GLY A 200 -4.84 5.16 13.29
C GLY A 200 -4.70 5.92 14.61
N GLY A 201 -4.79 7.25 14.59
CA GLY A 201 -4.48 8.08 15.75
C GLY A 201 -3.00 8.01 16.14
N ILE A 202 -2.67 8.46 17.37
CA ILE A 202 -1.28 8.51 17.85
C ILE A 202 -0.64 7.11 17.89
N THR A 203 -1.37 6.10 18.38
CA THR A 203 -0.85 4.72 18.39
C THR A 203 -0.65 4.15 16.98
N GLY A 204 -1.40 4.65 15.99
CA GLY A 204 -1.18 4.38 14.57
C GLY A 204 0.16 4.92 14.05
N ILE A 205 0.52 6.16 14.42
CA ILE A 205 1.84 6.74 14.09
C ILE A 205 2.93 5.81 14.62
N PHE A 206 2.79 5.30 15.85
CA PHE A 206 3.82 4.43 16.40
C PHE A 206 3.95 3.10 15.65
N PHE A 207 2.83 2.48 15.32
CA PHE A 207 2.84 1.26 14.53
C PHE A 207 3.52 1.50 13.17
N GLU A 208 3.14 2.57 12.48
CA GLU A 208 3.70 2.92 11.18
C GLU A 208 5.19 3.16 11.24
N LEU A 209 5.69 3.89 12.25
CA LEU A 209 7.13 4.09 12.42
C LEU A 209 7.89 2.77 12.60
N GLY A 210 7.38 1.85 13.42
CA GLY A 210 8.00 0.53 13.59
C GLY A 210 7.95 -0.32 12.31
N ALA A 211 6.86 -0.22 11.54
CA ALA A 211 6.73 -0.88 10.24
C ALA A 211 7.68 -0.29 9.19
N PHE A 212 7.75 1.04 9.07
CA PHE A 212 8.65 1.72 8.15
C PHE A 212 10.11 1.51 8.51
N LYS A 213 10.47 1.49 9.80
CA LYS A 213 11.80 1.10 10.26
C LYS A 213 12.18 -0.29 9.72
N CYS A 214 11.29 -1.26 9.89
CA CYS A 214 11.51 -2.62 9.39
C CYS A 214 11.63 -2.66 7.86
N LEU A 215 10.77 -1.92 7.14
CA LEU A 215 10.84 -1.82 5.69
C LEU A 215 12.15 -1.17 5.22
N GLU A 216 12.60 -0.08 5.84
CA GLU A 216 13.90 0.54 5.54
C GLU A 216 15.06 -0.45 5.77
N ASP A 217 15.02 -1.22 6.86
CA ASP A 217 16.03 -2.24 7.14
C ASP A 217 15.98 -3.44 6.19
N CYS A 218 14.84 -3.68 5.53
CA CYS A 218 14.66 -4.74 4.54
C CYS A 218 14.95 -4.29 3.09
N LEU A 219 14.75 -3.02 2.75
CA LEU A 219 14.86 -2.53 1.37
C LEU A 219 16.19 -1.83 1.07
N GLY A 220 17.02 -1.64 2.11
CA GLY A 220 18.28 -0.92 2.01
C GLY A 220 18.13 0.59 2.25
N ASP A 221 19.27 1.23 2.53
CA ASP A 221 19.29 2.63 2.91
C ASP A 221 18.79 3.53 1.76
N GLY A 222 17.81 4.39 2.05
CA GLY A 222 17.24 5.31 1.07
C GLY A 222 16.07 4.77 0.24
N ALA A 223 15.88 3.44 0.16
CA ALA A 223 14.88 2.84 -0.74
C ALA A 223 13.44 3.30 -0.43
N ILE A 224 13.08 3.42 0.85
CA ILE A 224 11.76 3.93 1.26
C ILE A 224 11.55 5.39 0.82
N HIS A 225 12.61 6.18 0.66
CA HIS A 225 12.56 7.57 0.18
C HIS A 225 12.57 7.69 -1.36
N ASP A 226 12.67 6.56 -2.08
CA ASP A 226 12.73 6.52 -3.55
C ASP A 226 11.44 6.02 -4.22
N PHE A 227 10.41 5.72 -3.43
CA PHE A 227 9.06 5.48 -3.94
C PHE A 227 8.55 6.69 -4.72
N ASP A 228 7.78 6.46 -5.78
CA ASP A 228 7.34 7.55 -6.68
C ASP A 228 6.20 8.39 -6.11
N MET A 229 5.39 7.76 -5.26
CA MET A 229 4.22 8.38 -4.65
C MET A 229 4.04 7.94 -3.20
N TYR A 230 3.70 8.89 -2.33
CA TYR A 230 3.36 8.68 -0.93
C TYR A 230 1.92 9.11 -0.70
N PHE A 231 1.15 8.30 0.00
CA PHE A 231 -0.23 8.57 0.34
C PHE A 231 -0.45 8.42 1.84
N GLY A 232 -0.99 9.44 2.48
CA GLY A 232 -1.26 9.43 3.92
C GLY A 232 -2.68 9.86 4.25
N ILE A 233 -3.25 9.22 5.27
CA ILE A 233 -4.51 9.63 5.91
C ILE A 233 -4.26 9.68 7.42
N SER A 234 -4.65 10.76 8.11
CA SER A 234 -4.55 10.88 9.57
C SER A 234 -3.14 10.59 10.09
N ALA A 235 -2.95 9.55 10.91
CA ALA A 235 -1.63 9.08 11.35
C ALA A 235 -0.64 8.91 10.17
N GLY A 236 -1.08 8.23 9.12
CA GLY A 236 -0.31 8.05 7.89
C GLY A 236 0.05 9.35 7.18
N ALA A 237 -0.77 10.39 7.30
CA ALA A 237 -0.46 11.72 6.76
C ALA A 237 0.75 12.35 7.46
N VAL A 238 0.86 12.18 8.78
CA VAL A 238 2.02 12.64 9.55
C VAL A 238 3.27 11.91 9.07
N VAL A 239 3.24 10.58 9.11
CA VAL A 239 4.43 9.76 8.83
C VAL A 239 4.90 9.91 7.39
N THR A 240 3.98 9.88 6.41
CA THR A 240 4.34 10.04 5.00
C THR A 240 4.81 11.44 4.65
N SER A 241 4.29 12.49 5.30
CA SER A 241 4.76 13.87 5.05
C SER A 241 6.23 14.08 5.44
N VAL A 242 6.66 13.41 6.50
CA VAL A 242 8.02 13.44 7.03
C VAL A 242 8.95 12.57 6.18
N ILE A 243 8.53 11.34 5.84
CA ILE A 243 9.29 10.42 4.96
C ILE A 243 9.49 11.00 3.57
N ALA A 244 8.45 11.61 2.97
CA ALA A 244 8.53 12.24 1.64
C ALA A 244 9.48 13.45 1.64
N ASN A 245 9.68 14.09 2.80
CA ASN A 245 10.66 15.16 2.98
C ASN A 245 12.11 14.66 3.13
N GLY A 246 12.33 13.35 3.28
CA GLY A 246 13.65 12.75 3.45
C GLY A 246 14.10 12.62 4.90
N PHE A 247 13.18 12.73 5.86
CA PHE A 247 13.45 12.33 7.25
C PHE A 247 13.17 10.83 7.41
N SER A 248 14.05 10.10 8.11
CA SER A 248 13.89 8.65 8.30
C SER A 248 12.90 8.31 9.41
N ALA A 249 12.46 7.04 9.44
CA ALA A 249 11.72 6.51 10.60
C ALA A 249 12.56 6.60 11.89
N ASP A 250 13.88 6.42 11.81
CA ASP A 250 14.80 6.51 12.94
C ASP A 250 14.73 7.89 13.63
N GLU A 251 14.69 8.96 12.83
CA GLU A 251 14.65 10.33 13.35
C GLU A 251 13.36 10.60 14.12
N MET A 252 12.22 10.14 13.62
CA MET A 252 10.94 10.28 14.34
C MET A 252 10.90 9.41 15.59
N MET A 253 11.39 8.17 15.52
CA MET A 253 11.48 7.29 16.69
C MET A 253 12.39 7.88 17.77
N ALA A 254 13.54 8.44 17.39
CA ALA A 254 14.47 9.11 18.30
C ALA A 254 13.84 10.36 18.92
N ALA A 255 13.20 11.20 18.12
CA ALA A 255 12.53 12.41 18.60
C ALA A 255 11.42 12.09 19.61
N LEU A 256 10.67 11.00 19.43
CA LEU A 256 9.66 10.53 20.39
C LEU A 256 10.25 9.94 21.66
N ALA A 257 11.42 9.31 21.56
CA ALA A 257 12.16 8.81 22.72
C ALA A 257 12.91 9.91 23.48
N GLY A 258 12.95 11.14 22.95
CA GLY A 258 13.79 12.22 23.48
C GLY A 258 15.28 11.98 23.28
N ALA A 259 15.67 11.12 22.34
CA ALA A 259 17.06 10.84 22.01
C ALA A 259 17.62 11.91 21.06
N GLU A 260 18.87 12.31 21.28
CA GLU A 260 19.60 13.23 20.41
C GLU A 260 20.14 12.50 19.17
N GLY A 261 20.49 13.26 18.12
CA GLY A 261 21.19 12.76 16.93
C GLY A 261 20.37 12.81 15.63
N GLY A 262 19.06 13.00 15.71
CA GLY A 262 18.20 13.28 14.55
C GLY A 262 18.06 14.78 14.26
N ARG A 263 17.52 15.11 13.09
CA ARG A 263 17.20 16.51 12.71
C ARG A 263 15.83 16.97 13.21
N ILE A 264 14.99 16.04 13.65
CA ILE A 264 13.68 16.32 14.22
C ILE A 264 13.85 16.63 15.72
N PRO A 265 13.34 17.78 16.21
CA PRO A 265 13.41 18.11 17.63
C PRO A 265 12.55 17.13 18.46
N PRO A 266 12.82 16.97 19.77
CA PRO A 266 12.02 16.10 20.63
C PRO A 266 10.51 16.36 20.52
N LEU A 267 9.75 15.30 20.29
CA LEU A 267 8.30 15.35 20.07
C LEU A 267 7.55 14.92 21.32
N ASP A 268 6.56 15.71 21.70
CA ASP A 268 5.62 15.36 22.77
C ASP A 268 4.18 15.40 22.24
N PHE A 269 3.61 14.22 22.02
CA PHE A 269 2.23 14.03 21.58
C PHE A 269 1.20 14.05 22.73
N SER A 270 1.57 14.48 23.94
CA SER A 270 0.65 14.59 25.07
C SER A 270 -0.43 15.64 24.82
N LEU A 271 -1.61 15.17 24.39
CA LEU A 271 -2.81 15.98 24.09
C LEU A 271 -3.53 16.54 25.32
N LEU A 272 -3.19 16.07 26.53
CA LEU A 272 -3.88 16.43 27.78
C LEU A 272 -3.36 17.72 28.44
N LYS A 273 -2.65 18.58 27.70
CA LYS A 273 -2.26 19.91 28.19
C LYS A 273 -3.45 20.88 28.04
N LEU A 274 -3.73 21.70 29.07
CA LEU A 274 -4.83 22.68 29.10
C LEU A 274 -4.91 23.59 27.85
N GLY A 275 -3.78 23.79 27.15
CA GLY A 275 -3.70 24.60 25.92
C GLY A 275 -4.29 23.96 24.66
N HIS A 276 -4.73 22.70 24.69
CA HIS A 276 -5.39 22.04 23.56
C HIS A 276 -6.91 22.18 23.59
N LEU A 277 -7.50 22.66 24.68
CA LEU A 277 -8.95 22.77 24.81
C LEU A 277 -9.54 23.77 23.81
N ASN A 278 -10.63 23.39 23.15
CA ASN A 278 -11.35 24.25 22.20
C ASN A 278 -12.21 25.31 22.92
N LEU A 279 -11.57 26.09 23.80
CA LEU A 279 -12.21 27.13 24.62
C LEU A 279 -13.06 28.11 23.79
N PRO A 280 -12.63 28.58 22.60
CA PRO A 280 -13.47 29.45 21.78
C PRO A 280 -14.76 28.77 21.30
N ASP A 281 -14.70 27.51 20.88
CA ASP A 281 -15.89 26.76 20.45
C ASP A 281 -16.80 26.47 21.64
N TYR A 282 -16.25 26.10 22.80
CA TYR A 282 -17.02 25.94 24.03
C TYR A 282 -17.68 27.24 24.48
N ALA A 283 -16.99 28.38 24.41
CA ALA A 283 -17.57 29.68 24.75
C ALA A 283 -18.68 30.08 23.79
N ARG A 284 -18.49 29.87 22.47
CA ARG A 284 -19.52 30.09 21.45
C ARG A 284 -20.74 29.20 21.69
N ARG A 285 -20.55 27.89 21.87
CA ARG A 285 -21.63 26.92 22.13
C ARG A 285 -22.33 27.19 23.45
N ALA A 286 -21.61 27.59 24.50
CA ALA A 286 -22.20 27.99 25.77
C ALA A 286 -23.06 29.25 25.60
N GLY A 287 -22.60 30.24 24.83
CA GLY A 287 -23.38 31.42 24.47
C GLY A 287 -24.65 31.07 23.69
N GLU A 288 -24.56 30.15 22.72
CA GLU A 288 -25.72 29.63 21.98
C GLU A 288 -26.69 28.87 22.88
N LEU A 289 -26.20 28.08 23.83
CA LEU A 289 -27.02 27.37 24.81
C LEU A 289 -27.75 28.33 25.74
N VAL A 290 -27.06 29.36 26.23
CA VAL A 290 -27.65 30.39 27.08
C VAL A 290 -28.71 31.17 26.29
N GLY A 291 -28.40 31.56 25.05
CA GLY A 291 -29.36 32.23 24.17
C GLY A 291 -30.62 31.39 23.94
N LYS A 292 -30.47 30.09 23.66
CA LYS A 292 -31.59 29.15 23.49
C LYS A 292 -32.35 28.87 24.79
N ALA A 293 -31.67 28.79 25.93
CA ALA A 293 -32.32 28.63 27.24
C ALA A 293 -33.16 29.87 27.58
N LEU A 294 -32.65 31.07 27.29
CA LEU A 294 -33.40 32.32 27.46
C LEU A 294 -34.61 32.39 26.52
N SER A 295 -34.47 31.99 25.25
CA SER A 295 -35.62 31.93 24.34
C SER A 295 -36.65 30.90 24.78
N SER A 296 -36.24 29.70 25.21
CA SER A 296 -37.13 28.66 25.73
C SER A 296 -37.87 29.08 27.01
N LEU A 297 -37.21 29.82 27.91
CA LEU A 297 -37.86 30.44 29.07
C LEU A 297 -38.87 31.51 28.65
N SER A 298 -38.55 32.32 27.63
CA SER A 298 -39.47 33.32 27.09
C SER A 298 -40.69 32.69 26.41
N ASP A 299 -40.51 31.58 25.69
CA ASP A 299 -41.58 30.84 25.02
C ASP A 299 -42.50 30.13 26.03
N LEU A 300 -41.93 29.60 27.12
CA LEU A 300 -42.66 29.07 28.27
C LEU A 300 -43.50 30.17 28.95
N ALA A 301 -42.92 31.35 29.17
CA ALA A 301 -43.62 32.50 29.74
C ALA A 301 -44.73 33.03 28.81
N ALA A 302 -44.55 32.92 27.50
CA ALA A 302 -45.54 33.28 26.48
C ALA A 302 -46.60 32.18 26.21
N GLY A 303 -46.56 31.06 26.93
CA GLY A 303 -47.49 29.94 26.78
C GLY A 303 -47.32 29.15 25.47
N ARG A 304 -46.18 29.32 24.77
CA ARG A 304 -45.87 28.69 23.48
C ARG A 304 -44.91 27.51 23.66
N GLY A 305 -45.42 26.39 24.18
CA GLY A 305 -44.73 25.10 24.13
C GLY A 305 -44.48 24.42 25.47
N ARG A 306 -44.15 23.12 25.42
CA ARG A 306 -43.74 22.29 26.57
C ARG A 306 -42.35 21.72 26.29
N PRO A 307 -41.36 21.91 27.18
CA PRO A 307 -40.04 21.32 27.00
C PRO A 307 -40.12 19.81 27.13
N THR A 308 -39.52 19.08 26.18
CA THR A 308 -39.39 17.62 26.21
C THR A 308 -38.00 17.22 26.68
N LEU A 309 -37.90 16.11 27.41
CA LEU A 309 -36.61 15.58 27.89
C LEU A 309 -35.69 15.22 26.73
N ASP A 310 -36.25 14.74 25.61
CA ASP A 310 -35.50 14.44 24.39
C ASP A 310 -34.91 15.70 23.74
N GLY A 311 -35.62 16.83 23.79
CA GLY A 311 -35.14 18.11 23.29
C GLY A 311 -33.98 18.65 24.13
N ALA A 312 -34.10 18.60 25.45
CA ALA A 312 -33.03 18.98 26.38
C ALA A 312 -31.79 18.07 26.24
N PHE A 313 -32.00 16.77 26.00
CA PHE A 313 -30.92 15.82 25.73
C PHE A 313 -30.23 16.08 24.39
N LEU A 314 -30.98 16.37 23.32
CA LEU A 314 -30.42 16.78 22.02
C LEU A 314 -29.62 18.09 22.12
N GLU A 315 -30.11 19.07 22.88
CA GLU A 315 -29.43 20.35 23.08
C GLU A 315 -28.14 20.20 23.88
N LEU A 316 -28.14 19.37 24.93
CA LEU A 316 -26.95 19.07 25.72
C LEU A 316 -25.89 18.31 24.90
N THR A 317 -26.31 17.40 24.03
CA THR A 317 -25.39 16.68 23.14
C THR A 317 -24.87 17.55 21.99
N ALA A 318 -25.67 18.49 21.48
CA ALA A 318 -25.22 19.51 20.51
C ALA A 318 -24.18 20.49 21.11
N ALA A 319 -24.19 20.68 22.44
CA ALA A 319 -23.19 21.45 23.17
C ALA A 319 -21.81 20.77 23.22
N ALA A 320 -21.76 19.44 23.07
CA ALA A 320 -20.55 18.65 23.13
C ALA A 320 -19.76 18.78 21.81
N GLY A 321 -19.10 19.93 21.62
CA GLY A 321 -18.08 20.10 20.59
C GLY A 321 -16.84 19.23 20.86
N ALA A 322 -16.02 19.03 19.83
CA ALA A 322 -14.75 18.33 19.99
C ALA A 322 -13.88 19.07 21.02
N PRO A 323 -13.32 18.37 22.03
CA PRO A 323 -12.64 19.02 23.13
C PRO A 323 -11.29 19.60 22.72
N PHE A 324 -10.68 19.12 21.63
CA PHE A 324 -9.33 19.52 21.23
C PHE A 324 -9.24 20.27 19.89
N ARG A 325 -8.28 21.20 19.80
CA ARG A 325 -7.84 21.86 18.56
C ARG A 325 -6.52 21.25 18.08
N SER A 326 -6.37 21.14 16.77
CA SER A 326 -5.18 20.56 16.11
C SER A 326 -4.10 21.59 15.76
N ASP A 327 -4.29 22.88 16.09
CA ASP A 327 -3.38 23.97 15.67
C ASP A 327 -1.94 23.78 16.17
N ARG A 328 -1.76 23.35 17.42
CA ARG A 328 -0.43 23.07 17.99
C ARG A 328 0.31 21.94 17.27
N TYR A 329 -0.44 20.94 16.79
CA TYR A 329 0.14 19.86 15.98
C TYR A 329 0.58 20.40 14.62
N GLU A 330 -0.20 21.30 14.03
CA GLU A 330 0.16 21.95 12.78
C GLU A 330 1.40 22.83 12.92
N GLU A 331 1.48 23.65 13.98
CA GLU A 331 2.64 24.50 14.28
C GLU A 331 3.92 23.66 14.41
N MET A 332 3.85 22.55 15.16
CA MET A 332 4.96 21.62 15.36
C MET A 332 5.38 20.96 14.04
N LEU A 333 4.43 20.45 13.26
CA LEU A 333 4.73 19.82 11.97
C LEU A 333 5.29 20.84 10.97
N ARG A 334 4.71 22.03 10.91
CA ARG A 334 5.21 23.15 10.09
C ARG A 334 6.67 23.46 10.41
N ALA A 335 7.03 23.57 11.69
CA ALA A 335 8.41 23.82 12.09
C ALA A 335 9.39 22.75 11.59
N ILE A 336 8.98 21.47 11.58
CA ILE A 336 9.78 20.37 11.02
C ILE A 336 9.91 20.52 9.49
N LEU A 337 8.80 20.76 8.80
CA LEU A 337 8.74 20.85 7.33
C LEU A 337 9.36 22.14 6.77
N GLU A 338 9.51 23.19 7.58
CA GLU A 338 10.17 24.44 7.20
C GLU A 338 11.65 24.51 7.65
N SER A 339 12.17 23.44 8.26
CA SER A 339 13.58 23.34 8.64
C SER A 339 14.53 23.40 7.43
N PRO A 340 15.79 23.82 7.61
CA PRO A 340 16.76 23.92 6.51
C PRO A 340 16.91 22.60 5.74
N GLY A 341 16.55 22.62 4.45
CA GLY A 341 16.60 21.46 3.55
C GLY A 341 15.26 20.75 3.35
N ALA A 342 14.28 20.95 4.23
CA ALA A 342 12.91 20.46 4.09
C ALA A 342 12.02 21.45 3.32
N THR A 343 10.77 21.06 3.06
CA THR A 343 9.73 21.92 2.48
C THR A 343 8.32 21.59 2.98
N ASN A 344 7.52 22.65 3.15
CA ASN A 344 6.10 22.58 3.48
C ASN A 344 5.19 22.72 2.23
N ARG A 345 5.74 22.57 1.02
CA ARG A 345 5.01 22.66 -0.25
C ARG A 345 5.08 21.35 -1.03
N PHE A 346 3.94 20.87 -1.51
CA PHE A 346 3.85 19.63 -2.30
C PHE A 346 4.72 19.66 -3.58
N ASP A 347 4.71 20.77 -4.33
CA ASP A 347 5.43 20.91 -5.61
C ASP A 347 6.97 21.01 -5.46
N GLU A 348 7.45 21.13 -4.22
CA GLU A 348 8.87 21.20 -3.92
C GLU A 348 9.47 19.85 -3.54
N LEU A 349 8.64 18.85 -3.26
CA LEU A 349 9.08 17.50 -2.94
C LEU A 349 9.69 16.81 -4.18
N PRO A 350 10.73 15.98 -4.00
CA PRO A 350 11.33 15.21 -5.10
C PRO A 350 10.40 14.11 -5.63
N LYS A 351 9.52 13.60 -4.76
CA LYS A 351 8.54 12.55 -5.02
C LYS A 351 7.15 13.06 -4.64
N GLU A 352 6.11 12.53 -5.24
CA GLU A 352 4.75 13.06 -5.04
C GLU A 352 4.20 12.62 -3.68
N LEU A 353 3.66 13.57 -2.90
CA LEU A 353 2.96 13.31 -1.65
C LEU A 353 1.49 13.67 -1.83
N TYR A 354 0.61 12.83 -1.32
CA TYR A 354 -0.83 13.04 -1.31
C TYR A 354 -1.41 12.80 0.08
N ILE A 355 -2.18 13.76 0.57
CA ILE A 355 -2.81 13.71 1.89
C ILE A 355 -4.33 13.66 1.73
N GLY A 356 -4.95 12.58 2.20
CA GLY A 356 -6.39 12.37 2.12
C GLY A 356 -7.13 13.02 3.30
N ALA A 357 -8.18 13.77 3.02
CA ALA A 357 -9.09 14.34 4.01
C ALA A 357 -10.54 14.11 3.56
N SER A 358 -11.50 14.41 4.44
CA SER A 358 -12.92 14.37 4.12
C SER A 358 -13.49 15.77 4.18
N ASN A 359 -14.23 16.19 3.15
CA ASN A 359 -15.03 17.41 3.23
C ASN A 359 -16.18 17.15 4.20
N GLN A 360 -16.25 17.94 5.27
CA GLN A 360 -17.15 17.70 6.40
C GLN A 360 -18.64 17.83 6.02
N ASP A 361 -18.96 18.73 5.09
CA ASP A 361 -20.35 19.03 4.72
C ASP A 361 -20.85 18.13 3.58
N SER A 362 -20.07 18.01 2.51
CA SER A 362 -20.42 17.20 1.33
C SER A 362 -20.14 15.71 1.51
N ARG A 363 -19.37 15.32 2.53
CA ARG A 363 -18.93 13.94 2.81
C ARG A 363 -18.14 13.29 1.67
N GLN A 364 -17.49 14.11 0.85
CA GLN A 364 -16.63 13.65 -0.24
C GLN A 364 -15.18 13.50 0.22
N HIS A 365 -14.49 12.49 -0.30
CA HIS A 365 -13.05 12.33 -0.09
C HIS A 365 -12.30 13.37 -0.93
N VAL A 366 -11.33 14.04 -0.32
CA VAL A 366 -10.48 15.06 -0.96
C VAL A 366 -9.03 14.65 -0.81
N LEU A 367 -8.24 14.89 -1.85
CA LEU A 367 -6.82 14.59 -1.86
C LEU A 367 -6.03 15.88 -2.10
N PHE A 368 -5.32 16.34 -1.06
CA PHE A 368 -4.33 17.39 -1.19
C PHE A 368 -3.05 16.83 -1.80
N GLY A 369 -2.40 17.56 -2.70
CA GLY A 369 -1.21 17.09 -3.40
C GLY A 369 -0.62 18.16 -4.34
N PRO A 370 0.29 17.77 -5.26
CA PRO A 370 0.89 18.68 -6.23
C PRO A 370 -0.16 19.45 -7.04
N GLY A 371 0.12 20.73 -7.32
CA GLY A 371 -0.78 21.66 -8.01
C GLY A 371 -1.78 22.41 -7.11
N GLY A 372 -1.84 22.09 -5.82
CA GLY A 372 -2.63 22.83 -4.83
C GLY A 372 -1.81 23.91 -4.09
N GLU A 373 -2.49 24.91 -3.52
CA GLU A 373 -1.83 25.98 -2.75
C GLU A 373 -1.69 25.66 -1.25
N THR A 374 -2.49 24.71 -0.74
CA THR A 374 -2.50 24.32 0.67
C THR A 374 -1.13 23.78 1.11
N PRO A 375 -0.52 24.33 2.17
CA PRO A 375 0.71 23.78 2.75
C PRO A 375 0.52 22.35 3.25
N ILE A 376 1.59 21.55 3.23
CA ILE A 376 1.57 20.14 3.67
C ILE A 376 1.08 20.05 5.12
N SER A 377 1.60 20.89 6.02
CA SER A 377 1.22 20.93 7.44
C SER A 377 -0.28 21.14 7.64
N ARG A 378 -0.91 22.03 6.86
CA ARG A 378 -2.35 22.31 6.91
C ARG A 378 -3.18 21.16 6.35
N ALA A 379 -2.74 20.55 5.26
CA ALA A 379 -3.39 19.35 4.71
C ALA A 379 -3.36 18.19 5.72
N VAL A 380 -2.22 17.97 6.40
CA VAL A 380 -2.09 16.98 7.47
C VAL A 380 -2.97 17.34 8.67
N GLN A 381 -3.05 18.61 9.06
CA GLN A 381 -3.95 19.06 10.13
C GLN A 381 -5.42 18.71 9.84
N ALA A 382 -5.90 19.00 8.62
CA ALA A 382 -7.23 18.60 8.19
C ALA A 382 -7.42 17.07 8.24
N SER A 383 -6.44 16.33 7.74
CA SER A 383 -6.45 14.86 7.70
C SER A 383 -6.45 14.19 9.08
N LEU A 384 -5.98 14.87 10.13
CA LEU A 384 -5.95 14.37 11.53
C LEU A 384 -7.20 14.73 12.35
N SER A 385 -8.12 15.52 11.79
CA SER A 385 -9.20 16.14 12.54
C SER A 385 -10.40 15.21 12.70
N ILE A 386 -10.25 14.17 13.53
CA ILE A 386 -11.29 13.15 13.76
C ILE A 386 -12.25 13.56 14.88
N ASN A 387 -13.54 13.63 14.55
CA ASN A 387 -14.61 13.85 15.53
C ASN A 387 -14.86 12.54 16.34
N PRO A 388 -14.98 12.58 17.68
CA PRO A 388 -15.08 13.76 18.54
C PRO A 388 -13.77 14.28 19.12
N ALA A 389 -12.60 13.73 18.80
CA ALA A 389 -11.35 14.15 19.43
C ALA A 389 -10.93 15.57 19.02
N PHE A 390 -10.90 15.85 17.71
CA PHE A 390 -10.49 17.13 17.15
C PHE A 390 -11.61 17.77 16.34
N SER A 391 -11.71 19.09 16.44
CA SER A 391 -12.61 19.89 15.59
C SER A 391 -12.12 19.90 14.14
N GLY A 392 -13.06 20.03 13.20
CA GLY A 392 -12.75 20.19 11.78
C GLY A 392 -11.87 21.42 11.52
N VAL A 393 -11.23 21.44 10.37
CA VAL A 393 -10.29 22.49 9.98
C VAL A 393 -10.81 23.19 8.73
N GLU A 394 -10.97 24.50 8.81
CA GLU A 394 -11.33 25.34 7.67
C GLU A 394 -10.09 25.64 6.82
N ILE A 395 -10.13 25.30 5.52
CA ILE A 395 -9.13 25.68 4.53
C ILE A 395 -9.88 26.33 3.37
N ASP A 396 -9.56 27.59 3.07
CA ASP A 396 -10.16 28.37 1.97
C ASP A 396 -11.70 28.39 1.98
N GLY A 397 -12.30 28.53 3.16
CA GLY A 397 -13.76 28.59 3.34
C GLY A 397 -14.45 27.22 3.36
N VAL A 398 -13.70 26.12 3.28
CA VAL A 398 -14.22 24.75 3.28
C VAL A 398 -13.79 24.01 4.54
N TRP A 399 -14.72 23.34 5.21
CA TRP A 399 -14.43 22.55 6.41
C TRP A 399 -14.05 21.11 6.09
N TYR A 400 -12.95 20.66 6.68
CA TYR A 400 -12.40 19.33 6.51
C TYR A 400 -12.31 18.57 7.84
N GLU A 401 -12.54 17.27 7.77
CA GLU A 401 -12.34 16.31 8.85
C GLU A 401 -11.44 15.16 8.38
N ASP A 402 -11.12 14.25 9.29
CA ASP A 402 -10.21 13.13 9.05
C ASP A 402 -10.56 12.32 7.78
N GLY A 403 -9.55 12.00 6.98
CA GLY A 403 -9.74 11.23 5.73
C GLY A 403 -10.30 9.82 5.97
N ALA A 404 -10.06 9.24 7.15
CA ALA A 404 -10.55 7.94 7.57
C ALA A 404 -12.08 7.87 7.62
N VAL A 405 -12.78 9.01 7.69
CA VAL A 405 -14.25 9.03 7.60
C VAL A 405 -14.72 8.51 6.25
N THR A 406 -14.09 8.94 5.16
CA THR A 406 -14.52 8.60 3.78
C THR A 406 -13.71 7.45 3.17
N ARG A 407 -12.41 7.32 3.47
CA ARG A 407 -11.54 6.25 2.98
C ARG A 407 -10.54 5.80 4.03
N THR A 408 -10.28 4.50 4.10
CA THR A 408 -9.30 3.95 5.06
C THR A 408 -7.86 4.16 4.59
N SER A 409 -7.62 4.02 3.29
CA SER A 409 -6.33 4.23 2.64
C SER A 409 -6.56 4.69 1.20
N ASN A 410 -5.56 5.35 0.61
CA ASN A 410 -5.60 5.91 -0.74
C ASN A 410 -4.91 5.03 -1.79
N PHE A 411 -4.71 3.73 -1.52
CA PHE A 411 -4.09 2.80 -2.47
C PHE A 411 -4.83 2.70 -3.81
N THR A 412 -6.16 2.86 -3.84
CA THR A 412 -6.93 2.86 -5.09
C THR A 412 -6.55 4.03 -5.98
N GLU A 413 -6.28 5.20 -5.38
CA GLU A 413 -5.81 6.37 -6.09
C GLU A 413 -4.37 6.19 -6.59
N ALA A 414 -3.52 5.54 -5.80
CA ALA A 414 -2.18 5.16 -6.27
C ALA A 414 -2.24 4.31 -7.54
N ILE A 415 -3.15 3.32 -7.58
CA ILE A 415 -3.38 2.46 -8.76
C ILE A 415 -3.86 3.30 -9.94
N HIS A 416 -4.85 4.18 -9.75
CA HIS A 416 -5.33 5.07 -10.81
C HIS A 416 -4.22 5.99 -11.37
N ARG A 417 -3.25 6.36 -10.53
CA ARG A 417 -2.07 7.16 -10.92
C ARG A 417 -0.93 6.34 -11.52
N GLY A 418 -1.18 5.06 -11.84
CA GLY A 418 -0.24 4.19 -12.53
C GLY A 418 0.72 3.45 -11.61
N ALA A 419 0.39 3.28 -10.33
CA ALA A 419 1.16 2.41 -9.45
C ALA A 419 1.00 0.94 -9.85
N GLY A 420 2.10 0.23 -10.05
CA GLY A 420 2.10 -1.23 -10.24
C GLY A 420 2.69 -2.00 -9.07
N LEU A 421 3.31 -1.30 -8.12
CA LEU A 421 3.68 -1.82 -6.81
C LEU A 421 3.17 -0.87 -5.73
N VAL A 422 2.38 -1.40 -4.78
CA VAL A 422 1.83 -0.62 -3.67
C VAL A 422 2.16 -1.32 -2.35
N LEU A 423 2.84 -0.62 -1.45
CA LEU A 423 3.00 -1.06 -0.06
C LEU A 423 2.00 -0.30 0.81
N VAL A 424 1.20 -1.01 1.59
CA VAL A 424 0.17 -0.43 2.45
C VAL A 424 0.45 -0.75 3.91
N VAL A 425 0.51 0.25 4.78
CA VAL A 425 0.60 0.09 6.23
C VAL A 425 -0.70 0.55 6.86
N ASP A 426 -1.41 -0.36 7.53
CA ASP A 426 -2.71 -0.05 8.14
C ASP A 426 -2.80 -0.54 9.60
N PRO A 427 -2.65 0.37 10.59
CA PRO A 427 -2.83 0.05 12.00
C PRO A 427 -4.29 0.03 12.46
N PHE A 428 -5.24 0.53 11.66
CA PHE A 428 -6.59 0.84 12.10
C PHE A 428 -7.57 -0.32 11.94
N VAL A 429 -7.23 -1.41 12.64
CA VAL A 429 -7.95 -2.68 12.60
C VAL A 429 -8.55 -3.03 13.97
N PRO A 430 -9.69 -3.73 14.02
CA PRO A 430 -10.35 -4.06 15.29
C PRO A 430 -9.63 -5.18 16.04
N TYR A 431 -9.69 -5.15 17.37
CA TYR A 431 -9.24 -6.23 18.22
C TYR A 431 -10.29 -7.36 18.28
N VAL A 432 -9.86 -8.59 17.98
CA VAL A 432 -10.72 -9.77 18.04
C VAL A 432 -10.50 -10.49 19.36
N SER A 433 -11.47 -10.38 20.28
CA SER A 433 -11.41 -11.04 21.59
C SER A 433 -11.79 -12.53 21.51
N GLN A 434 -11.02 -13.38 22.17
CA GLN A 434 -11.38 -14.79 22.41
C GLN A 434 -12.31 -14.98 23.63
N ARG A 435 -12.58 -13.91 24.38
CA ARG A 435 -13.43 -13.94 25.59
C ARG A 435 -14.78 -13.27 25.34
N PRO A 436 -15.90 -13.96 25.61
CA PRO A 436 -17.24 -13.35 25.54
C PRO A 436 -17.37 -12.12 26.44
N GLY A 437 -18.06 -11.10 25.93
CA GLY A 437 -18.34 -9.86 26.66
C GLY A 437 -17.10 -9.01 26.99
N PHE A 438 -15.96 -9.22 26.31
CA PHE A 438 -14.76 -8.40 26.52
C PHE A 438 -15.00 -6.92 26.23
N ALA A 439 -15.56 -6.60 25.06
CA ALA A 439 -15.83 -5.22 24.65
C ALA A 439 -16.90 -4.57 25.55
N ASN A 440 -17.98 -5.29 25.86
CA ASN A 440 -19.03 -4.83 26.78
C ASN A 440 -18.48 -4.39 28.14
N ARG A 441 -17.50 -5.13 28.70
CA ARG A 441 -16.87 -4.81 29.99
C ARG A 441 -15.99 -3.55 29.97
N ARG A 442 -15.61 -3.03 28.81
CA ARG A 442 -14.78 -1.82 28.67
C ARG A 442 -15.57 -0.53 28.45
N GLY A 443 -16.90 -0.62 28.37
CA GLY A 443 -17.79 0.53 28.29
C GLY A 443 -17.87 1.18 26.91
N MET A 444 -18.70 2.22 26.82
CA MET A 444 -19.17 2.81 25.56
C MET A 444 -18.04 3.29 24.63
N LEU A 445 -17.06 4.05 25.15
CA LEU A 445 -16.00 4.62 24.32
C LEU A 445 -15.12 3.55 23.65
N PHE A 446 -14.84 2.46 24.36
CA PHE A 446 -14.10 1.33 23.77
C PHE A 446 -14.91 0.66 22.66
N ASN A 447 -16.22 0.45 22.86
CA ASN A 447 -17.06 -0.17 21.83
C ASN A 447 -17.17 0.73 20.59
N ILE A 448 -17.33 2.05 20.75
CA ILE A 448 -17.33 3.00 19.63
C ILE A 448 -16.01 2.94 18.85
N ASP A 449 -14.86 2.96 19.52
CA ASP A 449 -13.55 2.82 18.86
C ASP A 449 -13.46 1.50 18.07
N GLN A 450 -13.90 0.38 18.66
CA GLN A 450 -13.89 -0.92 17.97
C GLN A 450 -14.87 -0.98 16.79
N ASP A 451 -16.05 -0.36 16.90
CA ASP A 451 -17.03 -0.29 15.82
C ASP A 451 -16.48 0.53 14.64
N VAL A 452 -15.87 1.68 14.92
CA VAL A 452 -15.24 2.53 13.89
C VAL A 452 -14.08 1.79 13.21
N ARG A 453 -13.21 1.10 13.98
CA ARG A 453 -12.14 0.26 13.42
C ARG A 453 -12.70 -0.88 12.56
N CYS A 454 -13.77 -1.52 13.00
CA CYS A 454 -14.42 -2.61 12.26
C CYS A 454 -14.99 -2.12 10.92
N LEU A 455 -15.72 -1.01 10.92
CA LEU A 455 -16.26 -0.40 9.70
C LEU A 455 -15.14 0.03 8.75
N SER A 456 -14.09 0.66 9.28
CA SER A 456 -12.94 1.11 8.49
C SER A 456 -12.18 -0.06 7.87
N TYR A 457 -11.89 -1.12 8.64
CA TYR A 457 -11.18 -2.30 8.16
C TYR A 457 -12.00 -3.09 7.14
N THR A 458 -13.32 -3.25 7.37
CA THR A 458 -14.20 -3.94 6.41
C THR A 458 -14.27 -3.18 5.08
N ARG A 459 -14.33 -1.85 5.12
CA ARG A 459 -14.26 -1.01 3.91
C ARG A 459 -12.92 -1.18 3.19
N PHE A 460 -11.81 -1.18 3.94
CA PHE A 460 -10.47 -1.37 3.38
C PHE A 460 -10.36 -2.71 2.65
N GLU A 461 -10.75 -3.80 3.31
CA GLU A 461 -10.63 -5.15 2.76
C GLU A 461 -11.50 -5.31 1.50
N ASN A 462 -12.76 -4.85 1.53
CA ASN A 462 -13.64 -4.89 0.36
C ASN A 462 -13.08 -4.07 -0.82
N ALA A 463 -12.55 -2.87 -0.54
CA ALA A 463 -11.96 -2.02 -1.57
C ALA A 463 -10.69 -2.65 -2.16
N ARG A 464 -9.84 -3.27 -1.33
CA ARG A 464 -8.61 -3.95 -1.73
C ARG A 464 -8.93 -5.14 -2.64
N GLN A 465 -9.85 -6.00 -2.21
CA GLN A 465 -10.33 -7.15 -2.97
C GLN A 465 -10.84 -6.74 -4.36
N TRP A 466 -11.68 -5.72 -4.41
CA TRP A 466 -12.25 -5.22 -5.66
C TRP A 466 -11.18 -4.60 -6.58
N ALA A 467 -10.30 -3.76 -6.03
CA ALA A 467 -9.25 -3.09 -6.79
C ALA A 467 -8.27 -4.08 -7.41
N LEU A 468 -7.80 -5.07 -6.65
CA LEU A 468 -6.84 -6.06 -7.14
C LEU A 468 -7.43 -7.04 -8.16
N ARG A 469 -8.75 -7.33 -8.07
CA ARG A 469 -9.45 -8.07 -9.14
C ARG A 469 -9.54 -7.27 -10.43
N ARG A 470 -9.77 -5.96 -10.34
CA ARG A 470 -9.87 -5.06 -11.52
C ARG A 470 -8.51 -4.74 -12.13
N HIS A 471 -7.47 -4.71 -11.31
CA HIS A 471 -6.09 -4.37 -11.66
C HIS A 471 -5.15 -5.54 -11.31
N PRO A 472 -5.29 -6.71 -11.96
CA PRO A 472 -4.49 -7.89 -11.65
C PRO A 472 -2.99 -7.66 -11.91
N GLU A 473 -2.63 -6.64 -12.70
CA GLU A 473 -1.26 -6.21 -12.95
C GLU A 473 -0.55 -5.57 -11.75
N VAL A 474 -1.30 -5.13 -10.74
CA VAL A 474 -0.75 -4.44 -9.57
C VAL A 474 -0.38 -5.45 -8.49
N SER A 475 0.87 -5.38 -8.05
CA SER A 475 1.31 -6.04 -6.83
C SER A 475 1.05 -5.11 -5.65
N SER A 476 0.21 -5.51 -4.71
CA SER A 476 -0.04 -4.77 -3.47
C SER A 476 0.39 -5.62 -2.28
N TYR A 477 0.93 -5.04 -1.23
CA TYR A 477 1.31 -5.77 -0.01
C TYR A 477 0.91 -4.97 1.23
N THR A 478 0.18 -5.60 2.15
CA THR A 478 -0.41 -4.93 3.31
C THR A 478 0.23 -5.40 4.61
N PHE A 479 0.63 -4.44 5.45
CA PHE A 479 1.23 -4.66 6.76
C PHE A 479 0.24 -4.24 7.86
N LEU A 480 -0.27 -5.25 8.58
CA LEU A 480 -1.30 -5.10 9.62
C LEU A 480 -0.75 -5.52 10.99
N PRO A 481 -1.20 -4.92 12.09
CA PRO A 481 -0.84 -5.39 13.42
C PRO A 481 -1.45 -6.77 13.68
N ASN A 482 -0.66 -7.65 14.31
CA ASN A 482 -1.18 -8.93 14.81
C ASN A 482 -2.19 -8.70 15.95
N ASN A 483 -3.04 -9.70 16.25
CA ASN A 483 -4.14 -9.51 17.20
C ASN A 483 -3.70 -9.09 18.63
N ARG A 484 -2.48 -9.47 19.06
CA ARG A 484 -1.92 -9.00 20.35
C ARG A 484 -1.66 -7.49 20.31
N LEU A 485 -1.05 -7.01 19.23
CA LEU A 485 -0.77 -5.59 19.04
C LEU A 485 -2.06 -4.80 18.81
N ARG A 486 -3.06 -5.35 18.11
CA ARG A 486 -4.40 -4.73 17.98
C ARG A 486 -5.02 -4.41 19.33
N ARG A 487 -4.91 -5.34 20.29
CA ARG A 487 -5.33 -5.11 21.68
C ARG A 487 -4.62 -3.90 22.26
N GLU A 488 -3.30 -3.85 22.18
CA GLU A 488 -2.47 -2.77 22.73
C GLU A 488 -2.83 -1.41 22.12
N LEU A 489 -2.96 -1.34 20.80
CA LEU A 489 -3.40 -0.16 20.05
C LEU A 489 -4.81 0.32 20.44
N SER A 490 -5.66 -0.58 20.93
CA SER A 490 -7.07 -0.32 21.28
C SER A 490 -7.31 -0.04 22.76
N VAL A 491 -6.37 -0.35 23.67
CA VAL A 491 -6.62 -0.22 25.13
C VAL A 491 -6.63 1.24 25.56
N ASN A 492 -5.68 2.03 25.07
CA ASN A 492 -5.64 3.46 25.35
C ASN A 492 -5.00 4.20 24.16
N PRO A 493 -5.78 4.58 23.14
CA PRO A 493 -5.25 5.27 21.97
C PRO A 493 -4.65 6.66 22.30
N MET A 494 -4.89 7.18 23.51
CA MET A 494 -4.42 8.48 23.97
C MET A 494 -3.20 8.40 24.93
N ASP A 495 -2.80 7.21 25.38
CA ASP A 495 -1.59 7.04 26.18
C ASP A 495 -0.39 6.78 25.25
N HIS A 496 0.47 7.79 25.15
CA HIS A 496 1.62 7.79 24.25
C HIS A 496 2.81 6.98 24.78
N ARG A 497 2.78 6.49 26.03
CA ARG A 497 3.94 5.89 26.71
C ARG A 497 4.39 4.50 26.24
N PRO A 498 3.54 3.58 25.75
CA PRO A 498 4.01 2.26 25.31
C PRO A 498 4.59 2.26 23.89
N PHE A 499 5.04 3.42 23.36
CA PHE A 499 5.51 3.55 21.99
C PHE A 499 6.64 2.56 21.64
N LEU A 500 7.58 2.27 22.55
CA LEU A 500 8.64 1.27 22.32
C LEU A 500 8.08 -0.17 22.19
N SER A 501 7.04 -0.50 22.95
CA SER A 501 6.36 -1.80 22.84
C SER A 501 5.60 -1.91 21.52
N ILE A 502 4.94 -0.82 21.10
CA ILE A 502 4.27 -0.74 19.80
C ILE A 502 5.27 -0.81 18.65
N PHE A 503 6.39 -0.07 18.71
CA PHE A 503 7.48 -0.14 17.73
C PHE A 503 7.98 -1.58 17.60
N LYS A 504 8.27 -2.24 18.73
CA LYS A 504 8.73 -3.64 18.73
C LYS A 504 7.70 -4.56 18.07
N GLY A 505 6.43 -4.46 18.47
CA GLY A 505 5.36 -5.28 17.91
C GLY A 505 5.17 -5.06 16.41
N ALA A 506 5.24 -3.81 15.96
CA ALA A 506 5.10 -3.43 14.56
C ALA A 506 6.28 -3.92 13.72
N TYR A 507 7.51 -3.74 14.22
CA TYR A 507 8.73 -4.20 13.56
C TYR A 507 8.71 -5.72 13.36
N LEU A 508 8.50 -6.48 14.44
CA LEU A 508 8.47 -7.94 14.39
C LEU A 508 7.30 -8.48 13.53
N GLY A 509 6.14 -7.84 13.61
CA GLY A 509 4.98 -8.20 12.79
C GLY A 509 5.22 -7.96 11.30
N THR A 510 5.85 -6.83 10.96
CA THR A 510 6.21 -6.46 9.59
C THR A 510 7.23 -7.42 9.02
N LEU A 511 8.31 -7.72 9.76
CA LEU A 511 9.32 -8.69 9.32
C LEU A 511 8.71 -10.07 9.08
N ARG A 512 7.88 -10.55 10.02
CA ARG A 512 7.20 -11.85 9.87
C ARG A 512 6.35 -11.90 8.61
N ARG A 513 5.64 -10.81 8.30
CA ARG A 513 4.89 -10.71 7.04
C ARG A 513 5.83 -10.74 5.85
N ILE A 514 6.88 -9.93 5.83
CA ILE A 514 7.89 -9.91 4.75
C ILE A 514 8.44 -11.31 4.48
N LEU A 515 8.82 -12.06 5.53
CA LEU A 515 9.33 -13.43 5.41
C LEU A 515 8.26 -14.40 4.87
N GLN A 516 7.00 -14.26 5.27
CA GLN A 516 5.90 -15.10 4.77
C GLN A 516 5.68 -14.94 3.27
N ILE A 517 5.81 -13.72 2.74
CA ILE A 517 5.59 -13.39 1.32
C ILE A 517 6.89 -13.14 0.55
N GLU A 518 8.04 -13.56 1.10
CA GLU A 518 9.35 -13.10 0.69
C GLU A 518 9.62 -13.35 -0.80
N HIS A 519 9.37 -14.56 -1.27
CA HIS A 519 9.66 -14.94 -2.65
C HIS A 519 8.89 -14.04 -3.64
N ARG A 520 7.63 -13.67 -3.35
CA ARG A 520 6.83 -12.78 -4.20
C ARG A 520 7.29 -11.34 -4.11
N LEU A 521 7.40 -10.84 -2.87
CA LEU A 521 7.78 -9.46 -2.60
C LEU A 521 9.16 -9.16 -3.18
N ARG A 522 10.13 -10.06 -3.01
CA ARG A 522 11.47 -9.97 -3.59
C ARG A 522 11.43 -9.86 -5.11
N GLY A 523 10.64 -10.70 -5.77
CA GLY A 523 10.54 -10.68 -7.23
C GLY A 523 9.86 -9.41 -7.76
N ASP A 524 8.78 -8.96 -7.12
CA ASP A 524 8.06 -7.76 -7.53
C ASP A 524 8.85 -6.47 -7.24
N LEU A 525 9.60 -6.41 -6.14
CA LEU A 525 10.55 -5.34 -5.86
C LEU A 525 11.69 -5.31 -6.89
N ALA A 526 12.24 -6.47 -7.23
CA ALA A 526 13.32 -6.57 -8.22
C ALA A 526 12.88 -6.10 -9.61
N VAL A 527 11.62 -6.31 -9.99
CA VAL A 527 11.03 -5.74 -11.22
C VAL A 527 11.06 -4.21 -11.21
N GLN A 528 10.96 -3.59 -10.03
CA GLN A 528 11.06 -2.14 -9.83
C GLN A 528 12.49 -1.66 -9.57
N GLY A 529 13.49 -2.55 -9.63
CA GLY A 529 14.88 -2.22 -9.30
C GLY A 529 15.14 -2.02 -7.80
N ILE A 530 14.23 -2.47 -6.93
CA ILE A 530 14.39 -2.43 -5.47
C ILE A 530 14.86 -3.80 -5.00
N GLU A 531 15.93 -3.83 -4.21
CA GLU A 531 16.47 -5.08 -3.66
C GLU A 531 15.89 -5.34 -2.26
N LEU A 532 15.47 -6.58 -1.99
CA LEU A 532 15.05 -7.02 -0.66
C LEU A 532 16.21 -7.74 0.03
N ARG A 533 16.65 -7.26 1.19
CA ARG A 533 17.70 -7.83 2.04
C ARG A 533 17.21 -7.91 3.48
N THR A 534 16.89 -9.09 3.96
CA THR A 534 16.23 -9.28 5.27
C THR A 534 17.21 -9.54 6.40
N GLU A 535 18.50 -9.70 6.13
CA GLU A 535 19.51 -10.14 7.09
C GLU A 535 19.68 -9.13 8.23
N ARG A 536 19.78 -7.84 7.89
CA ARG A 536 19.85 -6.74 8.87
C ARG A 536 18.60 -6.75 9.75
N ALA A 537 17.43 -6.91 9.14
CA ALA A 537 16.18 -6.85 9.85
C ALA A 537 15.98 -8.05 10.80
N GLN A 538 16.41 -9.23 10.38
CA GLN A 538 16.41 -10.46 11.19
C GLN A 538 17.33 -10.33 12.41
N ALA A 539 18.55 -9.79 12.27
CA ALA A 539 19.45 -9.58 13.40
C ALA A 539 18.85 -8.63 14.46
N ILE A 540 18.17 -7.56 14.03
CA ILE A 540 17.45 -6.65 14.93
C ILE A 540 16.25 -7.38 15.58
N ALA A 541 15.54 -8.20 14.83
CA ALA A 541 14.39 -8.96 15.35
C ALA A 541 14.80 -9.95 16.44
N GLU A 542 15.89 -10.69 16.27
CA GLU A 542 16.43 -11.60 17.29
C GLU A 542 16.72 -10.86 18.61
N ARG A 543 17.34 -9.67 18.51
CA ARG A 543 17.58 -8.79 19.66
C ARG A 543 16.28 -8.34 20.32
N LEU A 544 15.34 -7.82 19.52
CA LEU A 544 14.05 -7.36 20.02
C LEU A 544 13.28 -8.49 20.71
N GLU A 545 13.30 -9.71 20.17
CA GLU A 545 12.64 -10.88 20.75
C GLU A 545 13.25 -11.28 22.09
N ALA A 546 14.57 -11.20 22.23
CA ALA A 546 15.28 -11.46 23.48
C ALA A 546 15.00 -10.42 24.59
N THR A 547 14.59 -9.20 24.23
CA THR A 547 14.37 -8.11 25.19
C THR A 547 12.94 -8.08 25.72
N THR A 548 12.76 -8.14 27.05
CA THR A 548 11.42 -7.99 27.68
C THR A 548 10.92 -6.55 27.66
N THR A 549 11.79 -5.58 27.97
CA THR A 549 11.47 -4.15 27.99
C THR A 549 12.33 -3.44 26.95
N PRO A 550 11.76 -3.09 25.77
CA PRO A 550 12.54 -2.53 24.68
C PRO A 550 13.11 -1.17 25.03
N ARG A 551 14.34 -0.92 24.62
CA ARG A 551 14.97 0.40 24.55
C ARG A 551 15.14 0.82 23.08
N LEU A 552 15.34 2.10 22.82
CA LEU A 552 15.47 2.58 21.44
C LEU A 552 16.69 1.96 20.74
N GLU A 553 17.77 1.73 21.47
CA GLU A 553 18.99 1.10 20.98
C GLU A 553 18.75 -0.31 20.43
N ASP A 554 17.75 -1.02 20.95
CA ASP A 554 17.47 -2.40 20.55
C ASP A 554 16.92 -2.49 19.11
N PHE A 555 16.54 -1.36 18.48
CA PHE A 555 16.11 -1.26 17.09
C PHE A 555 17.27 -1.10 16.09
N PHE A 556 18.51 -1.24 16.56
CA PHE A 556 19.72 -1.10 15.77
C PHE A 556 20.62 -2.34 15.95
N VAL A 557 21.32 -2.73 14.88
CA VAL A 557 22.07 -4.00 14.80
C VAL A 557 23.02 -4.18 15.99
N ASP A 558 23.79 -3.13 16.30
CA ASP A 558 24.84 -3.18 17.33
C ASP A 558 24.35 -2.74 18.73
N GLY A 559 23.04 -2.52 18.91
CA GLY A 559 22.53 -1.95 20.16
C GLY A 559 23.05 -0.53 20.42
N ARG A 560 23.34 0.22 19.35
CA ARG A 560 23.81 1.61 19.37
C ARG A 560 22.92 2.44 18.47
N LEU A 561 22.55 3.64 18.91
CA LEU A 561 21.78 4.57 18.11
C LEU A 561 22.59 5.00 16.89
N ASP A 562 22.23 4.46 15.72
CA ASP A 562 22.77 4.84 14.43
C ASP A 562 21.62 5.41 13.58
N ILE A 563 21.28 6.67 13.86
CA ILE A 563 20.12 7.35 13.26
C ILE A 563 20.45 7.71 11.82
N ARG A 564 19.77 7.09 10.86
CA ARG A 564 19.94 7.41 9.44
C ARG A 564 19.38 8.79 9.14
N THR A 565 20.16 9.61 8.43
CA THR A 565 19.81 10.98 8.04
C THR A 565 19.88 11.17 6.51
N PRO A 566 18.97 10.56 5.74
CA PRO A 566 18.97 10.69 4.29
C PRO A 566 18.82 12.16 3.87
N PRO A 567 19.29 12.56 2.68
CA PRO A 567 19.23 13.97 2.27
C PRO A 567 17.78 14.48 2.22
N LEU A 568 17.53 15.67 2.74
CA LEU A 568 16.20 16.28 2.74
C LEU A 568 15.76 16.73 1.32
N ALA A 569 14.45 16.94 1.15
CA ALA A 569 13.79 17.20 -0.13
C ALA A 569 14.48 18.26 -1.01
N ARG A 570 14.76 19.45 -0.46
CA ARG A 570 15.38 20.54 -1.23
C ARG A 570 16.83 20.23 -1.60
N SER A 571 17.56 19.54 -0.72
CA SER A 571 18.93 19.08 -0.98
C SER A 571 18.96 18.05 -2.10
N ARG A 572 18.03 17.09 -2.10
CA ARG A 572 17.89 16.09 -3.19
C ARG A 572 17.57 16.76 -4.53
N ARG A 573 16.69 17.77 -4.53
CA ARG A 573 16.31 18.50 -5.74
C ARG A 573 17.47 19.32 -6.31
N ALA A 574 18.30 19.92 -5.45
CA ALA A 574 19.50 20.65 -5.85
C ALA A 574 20.51 19.72 -6.54
N VAL A 575 20.77 18.54 -5.97
CA VAL A 575 21.64 17.51 -6.58
C VAL A 575 21.08 17.04 -7.94
N ALA A 576 19.78 16.77 -8.02
CA ALA A 576 19.14 16.34 -9.28
C ALA A 576 19.23 17.42 -10.38
N ARG A 577 19.05 18.70 -10.03
CA ARG A 577 19.22 19.83 -10.97
C ARG A 577 20.68 20.00 -11.39
N GLY A 578 21.63 19.93 -10.45
CA GLY A 578 23.06 20.00 -10.74
C GLY A 578 23.52 18.90 -11.71
N ALA A 579 23.11 17.65 -11.47
CA ALA A 579 23.41 16.51 -12.35
C ALA A 579 22.79 16.67 -13.76
N THR A 580 21.60 17.27 -13.87
CA THR A 580 20.95 17.52 -15.17
C THR A 580 21.67 18.62 -15.97
N THR A 581 22.29 19.59 -15.28
CA THR A 581 23.03 20.69 -15.91
C THR A 581 24.40 20.21 -16.42
N ALA A 582 25.09 19.34 -15.67
CA ALA A 582 26.37 18.75 -16.06
C ALA A 582 26.27 17.70 -17.18
N VAL A 583 25.08 17.13 -17.43
CA VAL A 583 24.82 16.21 -18.56
C VAL A 583 24.42 16.99 -19.84
N ARG A 584 24.10 18.28 -19.71
CA ARG A 584 23.74 19.17 -20.84
C ARG A 584 24.87 20.09 -21.28
N ALA A 585 25.91 20.26 -20.47
CA ALA A 585 27.19 20.87 -20.83
C ALA A 585 28.14 19.79 -21.33
#